data_AF-A0A091VE82-F1
#
_entry.id   AF-A0A091VE82-F1
#
_cell.length_a   1.000
_cell.length_b   1.000
_cell.length_c   1.000
_cell.angle_alpha   90.00
_cell.angle_beta   90.00
_cell.angle_gamma   90.00
#
_symmetry.space_group_name_H-M   'P 1'
#
loop_
_entity.id
_entity.type
_entity.pdbx_description
1 polymer ?
#
loop_
_entity_poly.entity_id
_entity_poly.type
_entity_poly.pdbx_seq_one_letter_code
_entity_poly.pdbx_strand_id
1 'polypeptide(L)'
;LLFSFRTPNATPVNGTRWPVFTSAEQKYLTLNTNTSKILTKLRAQPCRFWNVFFPKVLEMTGNTDEAEREWKAGFHRWNNYMSDWKNQFNDYTSKKERCAG
;
A
#
# COMPACT_ATOMS: atom_id res chain seq x y z
N LEU A 1 -31.48 24.79 3.60
CA LEU A 1 -32.54 23.79 3.87
C LEU A 1 -31.99 22.45 4.42
N LEU A 2 -30.85 21.91 3.96
CA LEU A 2 -30.18 20.76 4.62
C LEU A 2 -29.77 21.03 6.08
N PHE A 3 -29.36 22.27 6.37
CA PHE A 3 -28.81 22.67 7.67
C PHE A 3 -29.85 22.80 8.81
N SER A 4 -31.15 22.86 8.51
CA SER A 4 -32.18 23.13 9.53
C SER A 4 -32.80 21.88 10.16
N PHE A 5 -32.87 20.77 9.41
CA PHE A 5 -33.58 19.55 9.85
C PHE A 5 -32.74 18.27 9.76
N ARG A 6 -31.48 18.36 9.29
CA ARG A 6 -30.61 17.18 9.05
C ARG A 6 -31.24 16.12 8.13
N THR A 7 -32.28 16.49 7.39
CA THR A 7 -32.96 15.62 6.42
C THR A 7 -33.14 16.38 5.12
N PRO A 8 -32.64 15.86 3.97
CA PRO A 8 -32.88 16.46 2.67
C PRO A 8 -34.35 16.36 2.20
N ASN A 9 -35.16 15.54 2.87
CA ASN A 9 -36.57 15.35 2.54
C ASN A 9 -37.42 16.50 3.09
N ALA A 10 -37.53 17.59 2.34
CA ALA A 10 -38.68 18.48 2.46
C ALA A 10 -39.89 17.85 1.75
N THR A 11 -41.11 18.25 2.12
CA THR A 11 -42.39 17.75 1.59
C THR A 11 -42.29 17.32 0.11
N PRO A 12 -42.54 16.04 -0.21
CA PRO A 12 -42.17 15.47 -1.51
C PRO A 12 -43.01 16.10 -2.63
N VAL A 13 -42.42 17.01 -3.40
CA VAL A 13 -43.11 17.67 -4.52
C VAL A 13 -43.25 16.72 -5.73
N ASN A 14 -42.39 15.70 -5.87
CA ASN A 14 -42.39 14.79 -7.04
C ASN A 14 -41.99 13.32 -6.71
N GLY A 15 -42.39 12.80 -5.54
CA GLY A 15 -42.41 11.36 -5.27
C GLY A 15 -41.11 10.65 -4.88
N THR A 16 -39.91 11.16 -5.21
CA THR A 16 -38.65 10.49 -4.84
C THR A 16 -38.06 11.05 -3.55
N ARG A 17 -38.15 10.28 -2.46
CA ARG A 17 -37.50 10.59 -1.18
C ARG A 17 -36.01 10.23 -1.25
N TRP A 18 -35.17 11.08 -0.67
CA TRP A 18 -33.77 10.79 -0.43
C TRP A 18 -33.65 9.61 0.55
N PRO A 19 -32.97 8.52 0.18
CA PRO A 19 -32.83 7.36 1.06
C PRO A 19 -31.84 7.66 2.18
N VAL A 20 -32.11 7.13 3.38
CA VAL A 20 -31.13 7.14 4.47
C VAL A 20 -30.01 6.15 4.10
N PHE A 21 -28.76 6.61 4.20
CA PHE A 21 -27.61 5.72 4.01
C PHE A 21 -27.46 4.82 5.23
N THR A 22 -27.50 3.50 5.03
CA THR A 22 -27.24 2.50 6.08
C THR A 22 -26.03 1.66 5.69
N SER A 23 -25.31 1.11 6.67
CA SER A 23 -24.14 0.25 6.39
C SER A 23 -24.49 -1.01 5.60
N ALA A 24 -25.71 -1.54 5.79
CA ALA A 24 -26.22 -2.72 5.12
C ALA A 24 -26.61 -2.44 3.66
N GLU A 25 -27.38 -1.37 3.41
CA GLU A 25 -27.95 -1.13 2.08
C GLU A 25 -27.12 -0.16 1.24
N GLN A 26 -26.41 0.78 1.87
CA GLN A 26 -25.51 1.75 1.24
C GLN A 26 -26.15 2.47 0.03
N LYS A 27 -27.44 2.80 0.16
CA LYS A 27 -28.23 3.47 -0.88
C LYS A 27 -27.79 4.92 -1.04
N TYR A 28 -27.77 5.39 -2.28
CA TYR A 28 -27.53 6.78 -2.64
C TYR A 28 -28.44 7.21 -3.77
N LEU A 29 -28.77 8.51 -3.82
CA LEU A 29 -29.53 9.11 -4.91
C LEU A 29 -28.58 9.78 -5.91
N THR A 30 -28.77 9.53 -7.21
CA THR A 30 -28.06 10.26 -8.26
C THR A 30 -28.72 11.62 -8.48
N LEU A 31 -27.94 12.69 -8.44
CA LEU A 31 -28.40 14.03 -8.81
C LEU A 31 -28.24 14.23 -10.31
N ASN A 32 -29.34 14.37 -11.04
CA ASN A 32 -29.35 14.56 -12.50
C ASN A 32 -30.51 15.49 -12.91
N THR A 33 -30.37 16.20 -14.03
CA THR A 33 -31.40 17.07 -14.61
C THR A 33 -32.58 16.29 -15.20
N ASN A 34 -32.37 15.02 -15.53
CA ASN A 34 -33.40 14.12 -16.06
C ASN A 34 -34.05 13.35 -14.90
N THR A 35 -33.88 12.03 -14.84
CA THR A 35 -34.42 11.18 -13.78
C THR A 35 -33.36 10.83 -12.74
N SER A 36 -33.65 11.16 -11.48
CA SER A 36 -32.83 10.74 -10.35
C SER A 36 -33.11 9.27 -10.03
N LYS A 37 -32.05 8.47 -9.85
CA LYS A 37 -32.13 7.04 -9.54
C LYS A 37 -31.56 6.77 -8.16
N ILE A 38 -32.15 5.82 -7.44
CA ILE A 38 -31.56 5.27 -6.22
C ILE A 38 -30.70 4.07 -6.61
N LEU A 39 -29.42 4.14 -6.28
CA LEU A 39 -28.43 3.10 -6.52
C LEU A 39 -27.79 2.70 -5.19
N THR A 40 -26.96 1.67 -5.19
CA THR A 40 -26.28 1.17 -3.98
C THR A 40 -24.77 1.10 -4.20
N LYS A 41 -24.00 1.16 -3.11
CA LYS A 41 -22.57 0.82 -3.10
C LYS A 41 -21.76 1.65 -4.11
N LEU A 42 -21.92 2.98 -4.05
CA LEU A 42 -21.24 3.92 -4.95
C LEU A 42 -19.75 3.62 -5.03
N ARG A 43 -19.26 3.26 -6.22
CA ARG A 43 -17.84 2.99 -6.50
C ARG A 43 -17.20 1.99 -5.52
N ALA A 44 -17.96 1.03 -5.00
CA ALA A 44 -17.47 0.12 -3.95
C ALA A 44 -16.21 -0.67 -4.36
N GLN A 45 -16.09 -1.08 -5.62
CA GLN A 45 -14.89 -1.80 -6.10
C GLN A 45 -13.62 -0.93 -6.04
N PRO A 46 -13.53 0.24 -6.70
CA PRO A 46 -12.35 1.09 -6.58
C PRO A 46 -12.15 1.63 -5.16
N CYS A 47 -13.21 1.91 -4.39
CA CYS A 47 -13.05 2.28 -2.97
C CYS A 47 -12.44 1.13 -2.15
N ARG A 48 -12.83 -0.12 -2.38
CA ARG A 48 -12.23 -1.27 -1.70
C ARG A 48 -10.77 -1.46 -2.13
N PHE A 49 -10.45 -1.21 -3.39
CA PHE A 49 -9.08 -1.20 -3.86
C PHE A 49 -8.25 -0.18 -3.07
N TRP A 50 -8.66 1.10 -3.06
CA TRP A 50 -7.89 2.17 -2.42
C TRP A 50 -7.84 2.07 -0.89
N ASN A 51 -8.93 1.66 -0.25
CA ASN A 51 -9.03 1.66 1.22
C ASN A 51 -8.53 0.37 1.87
N VAL A 52 -8.46 -0.75 1.14
CA VAL A 52 -8.15 -2.06 1.72
C VAL A 52 -7.00 -2.74 1.01
N PHE A 53 -7.03 -2.81 -0.32
CA PHE A 53 -6.01 -3.55 -1.07
C PHE A 53 -4.71 -2.78 -1.17
N PHE A 54 -4.77 -1.51 -1.58
CA PHE A 54 -3.60 -0.68 -1.81
C PHE A 54 -2.71 -0.49 -0.55
N PRO A 55 -3.25 -0.25 0.66
CA PRO A 55 -2.43 -0.19 1.86
C PRO A 55 -1.64 -1.47 2.14
N LYS A 56 -2.24 -2.64 1.89
CA LYS A 56 -1.55 -3.94 2.04
C LYS A 56 -0.42 -4.11 1.04
N VAL A 57 -0.60 -3.63 -0.20
CA VAL A 57 0.48 -3.64 -1.19
C VAL A 57 1.64 -2.79 -0.71
N LEU A 58 1.37 -1.56 -0.22
CA LEU A 58 2.41 -0.67 0.30
C LEU A 58 3.18 -1.28 1.47
N GLU A 59 2.48 -1.94 2.39
CA GLU A 59 3.09 -2.67 3.52
C GLU A 59 4.06 -3.77 3.03
N MET A 60 3.63 -4.57 2.06
CA MET A 60 4.47 -5.64 1.51
C MET A 60 5.68 -5.08 0.74
N THR A 61 5.48 -4.03 -0.06
CA THR A 61 6.57 -3.44 -0.85
C THR A 61 7.55 -2.64 -0.01
N GLY A 62 7.11 -2.02 1.09
CA GLY A 62 8.00 -1.29 2.00
C GLY A 62 9.04 -2.21 2.66
N ASN A 63 8.68 -3.46 2.93
CA ASN A 63 9.62 -4.47 3.47
C ASN A 63 10.70 -4.87 2.46
N THR A 64 10.40 -4.81 1.15
CA THR A 64 11.38 -5.14 0.11
C THR A 64 12.54 -4.15 0.10
N ASP A 65 12.26 -2.85 0.30
CA ASP A 65 13.31 -1.82 0.35
C ASP A 65 14.26 -2.02 1.53
N GLU A 66 13.71 -2.42 2.69
CA GLU A 66 14.52 -2.75 3.87
C GLU A 66 15.34 -4.02 3.67
N ALA A 67 14.73 -5.10 3.18
CA ALA A 67 15.42 -6.35 2.90
C ALA A 67 16.54 -6.18 1.86
N GLU A 68 16.30 -5.38 0.81
CA GLU A 68 17.32 -5.05 -0.20
C GLU A 68 18.47 -4.25 0.43
N ARG A 69 18.17 -3.26 1.28
CA ARG A 69 19.17 -2.45 1.98
C ARG A 69 20.04 -3.31 2.90
N GLU A 70 19.44 -4.20 3.69
CA GLU A 70 20.15 -5.11 4.57
C GLU A 70 21.03 -6.09 3.78
N TRP A 71 20.49 -6.64 2.70
CA TRP A 71 21.26 -7.51 1.80
C TRP A 71 22.48 -6.79 1.21
N LYS A 72 22.31 -5.57 0.69
CA LYS A 72 23.44 -4.77 0.16
C LYS A 72 24.50 -4.52 1.23
N ALA A 73 24.09 -4.15 2.44
CA ALA A 73 25.01 -3.92 3.55
C ALA A 73 25.77 -5.19 3.95
N GLY A 74 25.06 -6.33 4.04
CA GLY A 74 25.65 -7.64 4.33
C GLY A 74 26.62 -8.09 3.25
N PHE A 75 26.24 -7.93 1.98
CA PHE A 75 27.08 -8.28 0.84
C PHE A 75 28.36 -7.42 0.77
N HIS A 76 28.26 -6.12 1.01
CA HIS A 76 29.43 -5.24 1.11
C HIS A 76 30.38 -5.67 2.24
N ARG A 77 29.85 -5.99 3.42
CA ARG A 77 30.66 -6.50 4.54
C ARG A 77 31.35 -7.82 4.18
N TRP A 78 30.63 -8.76 3.58
CA TRP A 78 31.18 -10.04 3.16
C TRP A 78 32.29 -9.86 2.12
N ASN A 79 32.09 -9.00 1.12
CA ASN A 79 33.13 -8.71 0.11
C ASN A 79 34.41 -8.16 0.74
N ASN A 80 34.29 -7.22 1.69
CA ASN A 80 35.44 -6.67 2.39
C ASN A 80 36.18 -7.77 3.17
N TYR A 81 35.44 -8.60 3.92
CA TYR A 81 36.02 -9.74 4.64
C TYR A 81 36.74 -10.71 3.70
N MET A 82 36.15 -11.03 2.54
CA MET A 82 36.78 -11.94 1.57
C MET A 82 38.04 -11.34 0.95
N SER A 83 38.09 -10.01 0.76
CA SER A 83 39.29 -9.29 0.32
C SER A 83 40.41 -9.40 1.36
N ASP A 84 40.10 -9.12 2.63
CA ASP A 84 41.07 -9.21 3.73
C ASP A 84 41.58 -10.64 3.89
N TRP A 85 40.67 -11.62 3.84
CA TRP A 85 41.01 -13.04 3.90
C TRP A 85 41.97 -13.43 2.76
N LYS A 86 41.68 -12.99 1.53
CA LYS A 86 42.55 -13.26 0.38
C LYS A 86 43.95 -12.67 0.56
N ASN A 87 44.05 -11.45 1.10
CA ASN A 87 45.33 -10.83 1.40
C ASN A 87 46.12 -11.63 2.45
N GLN A 88 45.47 -12.02 3.54
CA GLN A 88 46.11 -12.83 4.60
C GLN A 88 46.57 -14.20 4.08
N PHE A 89 45.77 -14.84 3.23
CA PHE A 89 46.12 -16.12 2.62
C PHE A 89 47.35 -16.02 1.70
N ASN A 90 47.40 -14.97 0.86
CA ASN A 90 48.54 -14.70 -0.01
C ASN A 90 49.82 -14.44 0.81
N ASP A 91 49.72 -13.64 1.87
CA ASP A 91 50.82 -13.36 2.79
C ASP A 91 51.38 -14.64 3.42
N TYR A 92 50.51 -15.51 3.92
CA TYR A 92 50.89 -16.79 4.48
C TYR A 92 51.61 -17.68 3.46
N THR A 93 51.06 -17.79 2.25
CA THR A 93 51.62 -18.62 1.18
C THR A 93 53.02 -18.14 0.78
N SER A 94 53.20 -16.82 0.63
CA SER A 94 54.50 -16.22 0.28
C SER A 94 55.58 -16.47 1.33
N LYS A 95 55.20 -16.46 2.62
CA LYS A 95 56.12 -16.74 3.74
C LYS A 95 56.48 -18.23 3.79
N LYS A 96 55.52 -19.12 3.53
CA LYS A 96 55.75 -20.56 3.48
C LYS A 96 56.76 -20.95 2.39
N GLU A 97 56.63 -20.37 1.19
CA GLU A 97 57.57 -20.63 0.08
C GLU A 97 59.00 -20.21 0.42
N ARG A 98 59.16 -19.09 1.15
CA ARG A 98 60.48 -18.62 1.61
C ARG A 98 61.15 -19.51 2.66
N CYS A 99 60.41 -20.36 3.36
CA CYS A 99 60.95 -21.29 4.35
C CYS A 99 61.19 -22.70 3.79
N ALA A 100 60.87 -22.94 2.51
CA ALA A 100 61.00 -24.24 1.85
C ALA A 100 62.21 -24.33 0.89
N GLY A 101 62.99 -23.25 0.75
CA GLY A 101 64.27 -23.22 0.03
C GLY A 101 65.44 -23.02 0.98
#